data_AF-A0A834E8K3-F1
#
_entry.id   AF-A0A834E8K3-F1
#
_cell.length_a   1.000
_cell.length_b   1.000
_cell.length_c   1.000
_cell.angle_alpha   90.00
_cell.angle_beta   90.00
_cell.angle_gamma   90.00
#
_symmetry.space_group_name_H-M   'P 1'
#
loop_
_entity.id
_entity.type
_entity.pdbx_description
1 polymer ?
#
loop_
_entity_poly.entity_id
_entity_poly.type
_entity_poly.pdbx_seq_one_letter_code
_entity_poly.pdbx_strand_id
1 'polypeptide(L)'
;MEMVKKLQKAGSLEPRVEVLINRINEVQQAKKKASEELGEARTVWEALQKELDSLSGEKVRLKETLSKKQETLRTLRLHCQEKESEAQRKQTLLQDCKERISALNLEIEEEKRKQRQLRLDFEEQLEDLMGQHKDLWEFHRPEQLAQEIGTLDSSKEQLLKEEKLVEAKLEDVKHRLCSQFGAKGCSAITEGLFLRSQEAAAAVHLFEEENRRAQELLDSTAQRHEQLQEKCKQLQQKKQRLKEELENFGVQVIAQAQDKQEDMASPGEASQRGETLPTELPRAAHQAGPDTVLGKEAPPCPGACAMGFRK
;
A
#
# COMPACT_ATOMS: atom_id res chain seq x y z
N MET A 1 -36.76 -6.59 142.46
CA MET A 1 -37.59 -5.36 142.35
C MET A 1 -36.99 -4.27 141.44
N GLU A 2 -35.79 -4.40 140.86
CA GLU A 2 -35.28 -3.41 139.90
C GLU A 2 -35.86 -3.53 138.48
N MET A 3 -36.15 -4.74 138.00
CA MET A 3 -36.75 -4.93 136.67
C MET A 3 -38.17 -4.37 136.56
N VAL A 4 -38.94 -4.39 137.66
CA VAL A 4 -40.29 -3.78 137.72
C VAL A 4 -40.22 -2.25 137.66
N LYS A 5 -39.20 -1.63 138.29
CA LYS A 5 -38.93 -0.18 138.15
C LYS A 5 -38.49 0.21 136.74
N LYS A 6 -37.77 -0.67 136.02
CA LYS A 6 -37.41 -0.45 134.60
C LYS A 6 -38.63 -0.57 133.69
N LEU A 7 -39.57 -1.47 133.97
CA LEU A 7 -40.82 -1.62 133.23
C LEU A 7 -41.82 -0.48 133.51
N GLN A 8 -41.81 0.14 134.70
CA GLN A 8 -42.59 1.36 134.98
C GLN A 8 -42.00 2.62 134.32
N LYS A 9 -40.66 2.74 134.20
CA LYS A 9 -40.01 3.80 133.41
C LYS A 9 -40.17 3.62 131.89
N ALA A 10 -40.40 2.39 131.43
CA ALA A 10 -40.78 2.09 130.06
C ALA A 10 -42.31 2.15 129.82
N GLY A 11 -43.12 2.38 130.88
CA GLY A 11 -44.58 2.35 130.89
C GLY A 11 -45.29 3.58 130.31
N SER A 12 -44.59 4.36 129.47
CA SER A 12 -45.15 5.47 128.69
C SER A 12 -44.62 5.40 127.25
N LEU A 13 -44.71 4.23 126.63
CA LEU A 13 -44.37 4.06 125.22
C LEU A 13 -45.55 3.47 124.42
N GLU A 14 -46.78 3.69 124.88
CA GLU A 14 -47.93 3.71 123.99
C GLU A 14 -48.13 5.16 123.51
N PRO A 15 -47.92 5.43 122.21
CA PRO A 15 -48.18 6.76 121.67
C PRO A 15 -49.67 7.09 121.88
N ARG A 16 -49.97 8.30 122.34
CA ARG A 16 -51.36 8.82 122.36
C ARG A 16 -51.98 8.62 120.98
N VAL A 17 -53.25 8.22 120.94
CA VAL A 17 -53.98 7.87 119.71
C VAL A 17 -53.88 8.97 118.65
N GLU A 18 -53.84 10.24 119.04
CA GLU A 18 -53.66 11.39 118.14
C GLU A 18 -52.32 11.38 117.39
N VAL A 19 -51.23 10.93 118.03
CA VAL A 19 -49.90 10.82 117.39
C VAL A 19 -49.89 9.72 116.34
N LEU A 20 -50.57 8.59 116.61
CA LEU A 20 -50.74 7.52 115.64
C LEU A 20 -51.58 7.96 114.46
N ILE A 21 -52.66 8.72 114.69
CA ILE A 21 -53.51 9.27 113.62
C ILE A 21 -52.72 10.23 112.72
N ASN A 22 -51.96 11.17 113.31
CA ASN A 22 -51.13 12.10 112.54
C ASN A 22 -50.07 11.34 111.72
N ARG A 23 -49.44 10.32 112.31
CA ARG A 23 -48.45 9.50 111.60
C ARG A 23 -49.08 8.68 110.47
N ILE A 24 -50.28 8.14 110.67
CA ILE A 24 -51.04 7.44 109.64
C ILE A 24 -51.38 8.39 108.49
N ASN A 25 -51.85 9.61 108.79
CA ASN A 25 -52.19 10.60 107.78
C ASN A 25 -50.96 11.06 106.98
N GLU A 26 -49.84 11.34 107.65
CA GLU A 26 -48.56 11.66 107.00
C GLU A 26 -48.12 10.53 106.06
N VAL A 27 -48.17 9.28 106.52
CA VAL A 27 -47.78 8.10 105.74
C VAL A 27 -48.73 7.88 104.56
N GLN A 28 -50.04 8.09 104.73
CA GLN A 28 -51.02 7.99 103.65
C GLN A 28 -50.83 9.10 102.61
N GLN A 29 -50.54 10.33 103.04
CA GLN A 29 -50.25 11.45 102.13
C GLN A 29 -48.93 11.22 101.38
N ALA A 30 -47.88 10.75 102.07
CA ALA A 30 -46.62 10.38 101.46
C ALA A 30 -46.79 9.22 100.46
N LYS A 31 -47.61 8.21 100.79
CA LYS A 31 -47.96 7.12 99.88
C LYS A 31 -48.69 7.63 98.63
N LYS A 32 -49.65 8.54 98.80
CA LYS A 32 -50.38 9.16 97.69
C LYS A 32 -49.43 9.91 96.77
N LYS A 33 -48.60 10.80 97.33
CA LYS A 33 -47.59 11.56 96.58
C LYS A 33 -46.61 10.65 95.85
N ALA A 34 -46.07 9.64 96.53
CA ALA A 34 -45.17 8.66 95.91
C ALA A 34 -45.87 7.86 94.79
N SER A 35 -47.17 7.54 94.93
CA SER A 35 -47.92 6.86 93.87
C SER A 35 -48.19 7.74 92.65
N GLU A 36 -48.40 9.04 92.84
CA GLU A 36 -48.52 10.04 91.77
C GLU A 36 -47.18 10.19 91.04
N GLU A 37 -46.08 10.37 91.78
CA GLU A 37 -44.72 10.46 91.22
C GLU A 37 -44.31 9.18 90.47
N LEU A 38 -44.68 7.99 90.96
CA LEU A 38 -44.48 6.73 90.23
C LEU A 38 -45.29 6.68 88.93
N GLY A 39 -46.51 7.22 88.93
CA GLY A 39 -47.35 7.34 87.74
C GLY A 39 -46.72 8.26 86.70
N GLU A 40 -46.24 9.44 87.12
CA GLU A 40 -45.53 10.40 86.26
C GLU A 40 -44.21 9.83 85.74
N ALA A 41 -43.42 9.18 86.59
CA ALA A 41 -42.18 8.52 86.16
C ALA A 41 -42.46 7.44 85.09
N ARG A 42 -43.59 6.72 85.21
CA ARG A 42 -44.00 5.73 84.22
C ARG A 42 -44.39 6.36 82.89
N THR A 43 -45.17 7.45 82.88
CA THR A 43 -45.53 8.13 81.62
C THR A 43 -44.31 8.71 80.92
N VAL A 44 -43.36 9.28 81.67
CA VAL A 44 -42.08 9.74 81.13
C VAL A 44 -41.26 8.58 80.57
N TRP A 45 -41.18 7.45 81.27
CA TRP A 45 -40.48 6.26 80.77
C TRP A 45 -41.10 5.73 79.46
N GLU A 46 -42.43 5.64 79.38
CA GLU A 46 -43.13 5.22 78.16
C GLU A 46 -42.90 6.20 77.00
N ALA A 47 -42.85 7.50 77.26
CA ALA A 47 -42.52 8.50 76.24
C ALA A 47 -41.07 8.36 75.74
N LEU A 48 -40.10 8.21 76.65
CA LEU A 48 -38.70 8.00 76.28
C LEU A 48 -38.48 6.70 75.50
N GLN A 49 -39.20 5.63 75.84
CA GLN A 49 -39.13 4.37 75.10
C GLN A 49 -39.63 4.54 73.66
N LYS A 50 -40.75 5.26 73.46
CA LYS A 50 -41.27 5.57 72.11
C LYS A 50 -40.27 6.40 71.29
N GLU A 51 -39.64 7.39 71.90
CA GLU A 51 -38.59 8.18 71.24
C GLU A 51 -37.38 7.33 70.88
N LEU A 52 -36.95 6.42 71.77
CA LEU A 52 -35.85 5.49 71.48
C LEU A 52 -36.18 4.57 70.30
N ASP A 53 -37.41 4.04 70.27
CA ASP A 53 -37.88 3.20 69.17
C ASP A 53 -37.94 4.00 67.86
N SER A 54 -38.42 5.25 67.89
CA SER A 54 -38.44 6.17 66.74
C SER A 54 -37.04 6.44 66.20
N LEU A 55 -36.09 6.81 67.08
CA LEU A 55 -34.69 7.03 66.73
C LEU A 55 -34.02 5.77 66.17
N SER A 56 -34.35 4.60 66.71
CA SER A 56 -33.86 3.32 66.19
C SER A 56 -34.34 3.07 64.75
N GLY A 57 -35.61 3.39 64.46
CA GLY A 57 -36.18 3.32 63.13
C GLY A 57 -35.54 4.32 62.17
N GLU A 58 -35.31 5.56 62.60
CA GLU A 58 -34.57 6.57 61.84
C GLU A 58 -33.16 6.13 61.50
N LYS A 59 -32.44 5.54 62.46
CA LYS A 59 -31.09 5.00 62.23
C LYS A 59 -31.08 3.92 61.14
N VAL A 60 -32.08 3.04 61.12
CA VAL A 60 -32.20 2.02 60.06
C VAL A 60 -32.50 2.67 58.71
N ARG A 61 -33.45 3.62 58.65
CA ARG A 61 -33.80 4.36 57.42
C ARG A 61 -32.59 5.13 56.84
N LEU A 62 -31.79 5.76 57.70
CA LEU A 62 -30.58 6.47 57.28
C LEU A 62 -29.51 5.52 56.74
N LYS A 63 -29.30 4.34 57.35
CA LYS A 63 -28.37 3.33 56.84
C LYS A 63 -28.79 2.81 55.46
N GLU A 64 -30.07 2.53 55.28
CA GLU A 64 -30.61 2.11 53.98
C GLU A 64 -30.42 3.20 52.92
N THR A 65 -30.70 4.46 53.28
CA THR A 65 -30.50 5.61 52.40
C THR A 65 -29.04 5.77 52.02
N LEU A 66 -28.11 5.64 52.98
CA LEU A 66 -26.68 5.68 52.73
C LEU A 66 -26.25 4.57 51.77
N SER A 67 -26.72 3.33 51.99
CA SER A 67 -26.43 2.19 51.10
C SER A 67 -26.91 2.46 49.66
N LYS A 68 -28.15 2.95 49.50
CA LYS A 68 -28.71 3.30 48.18
C LYS A 68 -27.91 4.40 47.48
N LYS A 69 -27.45 5.43 48.23
CA LYS A 69 -26.62 6.51 47.69
C LYS A 69 -25.24 6.01 47.28
N GLN A 70 -24.63 5.12 48.06
CA GLN A 70 -23.36 4.49 47.71
C GLN A 70 -23.46 3.65 46.43
N GLU A 71 -24.53 2.88 46.28
CA GLU A 71 -24.77 2.10 45.05
C GLU A 71 -24.99 3.00 43.83
N THR A 72 -25.85 4.03 43.97
CA THR A 72 -26.07 5.02 42.90
C THR A 72 -24.75 5.67 42.47
N LEU A 73 -23.90 6.03 43.43
CA LEU A 73 -22.59 6.61 43.15
C LEU A 73 -21.67 5.64 42.40
N ARG A 74 -21.68 4.34 42.74
CA ARG A 74 -20.92 3.32 42.01
C ARG A 74 -21.39 3.21 40.56
N THR A 75 -22.70 3.14 40.33
CA THR A 75 -23.28 3.07 38.99
C THR A 75 -22.94 4.30 38.16
N LEU A 76 -23.05 5.51 38.73
CA LEU A 76 -22.70 6.74 38.02
C LEU A 76 -21.21 6.80 37.64
N ARG A 77 -20.32 6.35 38.53
CA ARG A 77 -18.88 6.28 38.23
C ARG A 77 -18.59 5.36 37.06
N LEU A 78 -19.22 4.18 37.03
CA LEU A 78 -19.08 3.25 35.93
C LEU A 78 -19.56 3.86 34.61
N HIS A 79 -20.73 4.50 34.62
CA HIS A 79 -21.27 5.17 33.44
C HIS A 79 -20.36 6.31 32.93
N CYS A 80 -19.76 7.10 33.84
CA CYS A 80 -18.79 8.11 33.46
C CYS A 80 -17.56 7.49 32.77
N GLN A 81 -17.01 6.40 33.32
CA GLN A 81 -15.89 5.69 32.73
C GLN A 81 -16.22 5.10 31.35
N GLU A 82 -17.39 4.49 31.20
CA GLU A 82 -17.86 3.97 29.92
C GLU A 82 -17.97 5.08 28.87
N LYS A 83 -18.55 6.22 29.24
CA LYS A 83 -18.69 7.38 28.34
C LYS A 83 -17.34 7.98 27.93
N GLU A 84 -16.39 8.02 28.85
CA GLU A 84 -15.03 8.45 28.54
C GLU A 84 -14.35 7.48 27.57
N SER A 85 -14.46 6.17 27.82
CA SER A 85 -13.92 5.14 26.91
C SER A 85 -14.57 5.19 25.52
N GLU A 86 -15.88 5.46 25.45
CA GLU A 86 -16.62 5.62 24.20
C GLU A 86 -16.14 6.86 23.43
N ALA A 87 -15.92 7.99 24.13
CA ALA A 87 -15.39 9.21 23.54
C ALA A 87 -13.97 9.00 22.99
N GLN A 88 -13.10 8.31 23.74
CA GLN A 88 -11.75 7.97 23.29
C GLN A 88 -11.78 7.09 22.04
N ARG A 89 -12.60 6.02 22.00
CA ARG A 89 -12.76 5.17 20.81
C ARG A 89 -13.25 5.97 19.59
N LYS A 90 -14.23 6.87 19.77
CA LYS A 90 -14.71 7.75 18.70
C LYS A 90 -13.62 8.68 18.21
N GLN A 91 -12.80 9.23 19.11
CA GLN A 91 -11.68 10.09 18.75
C GLN A 91 -10.64 9.34 17.93
N THR A 92 -10.26 8.12 18.34
CA THR A 92 -9.34 7.27 17.56
C THR A 92 -9.89 6.99 16.17
N LEU A 93 -11.14 6.54 16.07
CA LEU A 93 -11.76 6.27 14.77
C LEU A 93 -11.80 7.50 13.85
N LEU A 94 -12.10 8.69 14.40
CA LEU A 94 -12.09 9.93 13.64
C LEU A 94 -10.69 10.30 13.15
N GLN A 95 -9.67 10.06 13.97
CA GLN A 95 -8.27 10.28 13.59
C GLN A 95 -7.85 9.33 12.47
N ASP A 96 -8.18 8.04 12.57
CA ASP A 96 -7.91 7.05 11.52
C ASP A 96 -8.62 7.41 10.20
N CYS A 97 -9.89 7.84 10.28
CA CYS A 97 -10.63 8.33 9.11
C CYS A 97 -9.96 9.54 8.47
N LYS A 98 -9.48 10.49 9.27
CA LYS A 98 -8.76 11.67 8.78
C LYS A 98 -7.48 11.29 8.05
N GLU A 99 -6.70 10.37 8.62
CA GLU A 99 -5.45 9.87 8.02
C GLU A 99 -5.73 9.14 6.70
N ARG A 100 -6.78 8.31 6.67
CA ARG A 100 -7.20 7.62 5.45
C ARG A 100 -7.64 8.60 4.35
N ILE A 101 -8.39 9.65 4.71
CA ILE A 101 -8.77 10.71 3.76
C ILE A 101 -7.53 11.43 3.23
N SER A 102 -6.57 11.75 4.10
CA SER A 102 -5.30 12.37 3.69
C SER A 102 -4.50 11.48 2.74
N ALA A 103 -4.42 10.18 3.01
CA ALA A 103 -3.74 9.22 2.14
C ALA A 103 -4.41 9.11 0.75
N LEU A 104 -5.74 8.98 0.71
CA LEU A 104 -6.49 8.93 -0.55
C LEU A 104 -6.35 10.23 -1.36
N ASN A 105 -6.36 11.39 -0.70
CA ASN A 105 -6.13 12.67 -1.38
C ASN A 105 -4.73 12.74 -2.00
N LEU A 106 -3.71 12.20 -1.31
CA LEU A 106 -2.35 12.16 -1.84
C LEU A 106 -2.25 11.24 -3.06
N GLU A 107 -2.88 10.07 -3.01
CA GLU A 107 -2.95 9.13 -4.14
C GLU A 107 -3.66 9.74 -5.36
N ILE A 108 -4.78 10.44 -5.15
CA ILE A 108 -5.50 11.15 -6.21
C ILE A 108 -4.60 12.20 -6.88
N GLU A 109 -3.87 13.00 -6.11
CA GLU A 109 -2.97 14.02 -6.66
C GLU A 109 -1.75 13.41 -7.37
N GLU A 110 -1.27 12.26 -6.91
CA GLU A 110 -0.23 11.50 -7.60
C GLU A 110 -0.70 10.99 -8.96
N GLU A 111 -1.86 10.35 -9.01
CA GLU A 111 -2.43 9.83 -10.25
C GLU A 111 -2.78 10.95 -11.24
N LYS A 112 -3.30 12.09 -10.75
CA LYS A 112 -3.48 13.29 -11.60
C LYS A 112 -2.17 13.76 -12.21
N ARG A 113 -1.06 13.73 -11.46
CA ARG A 113 0.26 14.13 -11.96
C ARG A 113 0.76 13.15 -13.02
N LYS A 114 0.63 11.84 -12.79
CA LYS A 114 0.98 10.80 -13.77
C LYS A 114 0.18 10.97 -15.06
N GLN A 115 -1.13 11.21 -14.94
CA GLN A 115 -1.97 11.44 -16.12
C GLN A 115 -1.59 12.72 -16.88
N ARG A 116 -1.23 13.80 -16.19
CA ARG A 116 -0.72 15.02 -16.83
C ARG A 116 0.60 14.76 -17.55
N GLN A 117 1.52 14.03 -16.91
CA GLN A 117 2.79 13.67 -17.53
C GLN A 117 2.57 12.86 -18.81
N LEU A 118 1.73 11.83 -18.75
CA LEU A 118 1.43 11.01 -19.92
C LEU A 118 0.85 11.84 -21.08
N ARG A 119 -0.02 12.81 -20.80
CA ARG A 119 -0.56 13.71 -21.82
C ARG A 119 0.54 14.57 -22.46
N LEU A 120 1.47 15.09 -21.67
CA LEU A 120 2.60 15.87 -22.17
C LEU A 120 3.53 15.00 -23.03
N ASP A 121 3.85 13.79 -22.57
CA ASP A 121 4.70 12.86 -23.33
C ASP A 121 4.07 12.49 -24.68
N PHE A 122 2.74 12.30 -24.72
CA PHE A 122 2.00 12.08 -25.97
C PHE A 122 1.97 13.32 -26.87
N GLU A 123 1.84 14.52 -26.30
CA GLU A 123 1.86 15.78 -27.05
C GLU A 123 3.23 16.01 -27.70
N GLU A 124 4.32 15.73 -26.98
CA GLU A 124 5.69 15.77 -27.51
C GLU A 124 5.87 14.80 -28.68
N GLN A 125 5.42 13.55 -28.54
CA GLN A 125 5.47 12.56 -29.63
C GLN A 125 4.68 12.99 -30.87
N LEU A 126 3.53 13.65 -30.68
CA LEU A 126 2.74 14.18 -31.79
C LEU A 126 3.45 15.35 -32.47
N GLU A 127 4.05 16.26 -31.71
CA GLU A 127 4.81 17.38 -32.25
C GLU A 127 6.02 16.89 -33.07
N ASP A 128 6.77 15.90 -32.55
CA ASP A 128 7.89 15.26 -33.26
C ASP A 128 7.42 14.63 -34.58
N LEU A 129 6.29 13.91 -34.56
CA LEU A 129 5.75 13.27 -35.77
C LEU A 129 5.26 14.31 -36.79
N MET A 130 4.62 15.39 -36.34
CA MET A 130 4.23 16.50 -37.21
C MET A 130 5.44 17.21 -37.79
N GLY A 131 6.51 17.37 -37.01
CA GLY A 131 7.80 17.89 -37.46
C GLY A 131 8.39 17.03 -38.57
N GLN A 132 8.48 15.71 -38.38
CA GLN A 132 8.94 14.77 -39.41
C GLN A 132 8.11 14.84 -40.69
N HIS A 133 6.78 14.91 -40.57
CA HIS A 133 5.90 15.04 -41.73
C HIS A 133 6.15 16.37 -42.46
N LYS A 134 6.33 17.47 -41.73
CA LYS A 134 6.64 18.78 -42.30
C LYS A 134 7.97 18.75 -43.06
N ASP A 135 9.02 18.21 -42.47
CA ASP A 135 10.35 18.12 -43.09
C ASP A 135 10.30 17.27 -44.37
N LEU A 136 9.60 16.13 -44.34
CA LEU A 136 9.43 15.26 -45.50
C LEU A 136 8.65 15.96 -46.61
N TRP A 137 7.59 16.70 -46.25
CA TRP A 137 6.80 17.48 -47.20
C TRP A 137 7.60 18.62 -47.82
N GLU A 138 8.43 19.31 -47.04
CA GLU A 138 9.31 20.37 -47.53
C GLU A 138 10.38 19.83 -48.48
N PHE A 139 10.98 18.66 -48.17
CA PHE A 139 11.95 17.99 -49.05
C PHE A 139 11.34 17.53 -50.37
N HIS A 140 10.12 17.01 -50.34
CA HIS A 140 9.39 16.55 -51.54
C HIS A 140 8.47 17.61 -52.13
N ARG A 141 8.77 18.89 -51.89
CA ARG A 141 8.01 19.98 -52.48
C ARG A 141 8.00 19.81 -54.01
N PRO A 142 6.82 19.65 -54.66
CA PRO A 142 6.75 19.32 -56.08
C PRO A 142 7.48 20.30 -56.97
N GLU A 143 7.50 21.59 -56.59
CA GLU A 143 8.21 22.63 -57.32
C GLU A 143 9.74 22.42 -57.28
N GLN A 144 10.30 22.06 -56.13
CA GLN A 144 11.74 21.76 -56.00
C GLN A 144 12.10 20.51 -56.79
N LEU A 145 11.30 19.45 -56.65
CA LEU A 145 11.53 18.20 -57.38
C LEU A 145 11.42 18.40 -58.90
N ALA A 146 10.42 19.14 -59.38
CA ALA A 146 10.27 19.46 -60.79
C ALA A 146 11.46 20.29 -61.31
N GLN A 147 11.97 21.22 -60.51
CA GLN A 147 13.16 22.00 -60.85
C GLN A 147 14.40 21.11 -60.95
N GLU A 148 14.65 20.24 -59.97
CA GLU A 148 15.78 19.30 -59.99
C GLU A 148 15.71 18.35 -61.19
N ILE A 149 14.54 17.75 -61.45
CA ILE A 149 14.33 16.91 -62.64
C ILE A 149 14.62 17.69 -63.92
N GLY A 150 14.11 18.92 -64.04
CA GLY A 150 14.37 19.76 -65.21
C GLY A 150 15.87 20.07 -65.41
N THR A 151 16.62 20.29 -64.32
CA THR A 151 18.08 20.49 -64.41
C THR A 151 18.81 19.22 -64.82
N LEU A 152 18.41 18.05 -64.29
CA LEU A 152 18.97 16.76 -64.65
C LEU A 152 18.69 16.40 -66.11
N ASP A 153 17.46 16.64 -66.59
CA ASP A 153 17.09 16.42 -67.99
C ASP A 153 17.89 17.33 -68.94
N SER A 154 18.07 18.60 -68.57
CA SER A 154 18.90 19.54 -69.35
C SER A 154 20.36 19.08 -69.41
N SER A 155 20.93 18.64 -68.29
CA SER A 155 22.29 18.09 -68.21
C SER A 155 22.43 16.80 -69.03
N LYS A 156 21.46 15.89 -68.95
CA LYS A 156 21.41 14.66 -69.74
C LYS A 156 21.36 14.95 -71.24
N GLU A 157 20.53 15.89 -71.67
CA GLU A 157 20.47 16.30 -73.08
C GLU A 157 21.79 16.89 -73.57
N GLN A 158 22.49 17.66 -72.74
CA GLN A 158 23.81 18.17 -73.06
C GLN A 158 24.83 17.04 -73.21
N LEU A 159 24.88 16.10 -72.25
CA LEU A 159 25.77 14.95 -72.30
C LEU A 159 25.52 14.08 -73.53
N LEU A 160 24.24 13.87 -73.92
CA LEU A 160 23.89 13.15 -75.15
C LEU A 160 24.36 13.87 -76.42
N LYS A 161 24.36 15.21 -76.44
CA LYS A 161 24.90 15.99 -77.57
C LYS A 161 26.42 15.85 -77.65
N GLU A 162 27.10 15.91 -76.51
CA GLU A 162 28.55 15.73 -76.41
C GLU A 162 28.96 14.31 -76.82
N GLU A 163 28.23 13.28 -76.36
CA GLU A 163 28.43 11.88 -76.74
C GLU A 163 28.30 11.69 -78.26
N LYS A 164 27.21 12.16 -78.88
CA LYS A 164 27.02 12.08 -80.34
C LYS A 164 28.13 12.78 -81.12
N LEU A 165 28.62 13.91 -80.60
CA LEU A 165 29.73 14.63 -81.22
C LEU A 165 31.04 13.84 -81.12
N VAL A 166 31.31 13.22 -79.97
CA VAL A 166 32.48 12.36 -79.76
C VAL A 166 32.39 11.13 -80.66
N GLU A 167 31.23 10.50 -80.76
CA GLU A 167 30.98 9.35 -81.64
C GLU A 167 31.25 9.71 -83.11
N ALA A 168 30.72 10.85 -83.59
CA ALA A 168 30.99 11.34 -84.93
C ALA A 168 32.49 11.63 -85.19
N LYS A 169 33.18 12.24 -84.21
CA LYS A 169 34.63 12.46 -84.30
C LYS A 169 35.41 11.14 -84.33
N LEU A 170 34.98 10.15 -83.55
CA LEU A 170 35.61 8.84 -83.49
C LEU A 170 35.45 8.09 -84.81
N GLU A 171 34.25 8.12 -85.40
CA GLU A 171 34.01 7.53 -86.74
C GLU A 171 34.83 8.24 -87.81
N ASP A 172 34.96 9.58 -87.77
CA ASP A 172 35.82 10.32 -88.68
C ASP A 172 37.33 9.97 -88.50
N VAL A 173 37.80 9.84 -87.26
CA VAL A 173 39.17 9.36 -86.99
C VAL A 173 39.37 7.93 -87.48
N LYS A 174 38.41 7.04 -87.23
CA LYS A 174 38.41 5.65 -87.71
C LYS A 174 38.44 5.60 -89.24
N HIS A 175 37.61 6.38 -89.93
CA HIS A 175 37.64 6.50 -91.38
C HIS A 175 38.98 7.03 -91.90
N ARG A 176 39.57 8.02 -91.24
CA ARG A 176 40.92 8.53 -91.58
C ARG A 176 42.00 7.47 -91.37
N LEU A 177 41.96 6.73 -90.27
CA LEU A 177 42.88 5.63 -90.00
C LEU A 177 42.72 4.49 -91.03
N CYS A 178 41.48 4.09 -91.34
CA CYS A 178 41.21 3.08 -92.37
C CYS A 178 41.67 3.55 -93.77
N SER A 179 41.56 4.84 -94.07
CA SER A 179 42.05 5.42 -95.33
C SER A 179 43.58 5.52 -95.38
N GLN A 180 44.24 5.80 -94.25
CA GLN A 180 45.71 5.91 -94.16
C GLN A 180 46.42 4.56 -94.05
N PHE A 181 45.82 3.56 -93.41
CA PHE A 181 46.44 2.26 -93.13
C PHE A 181 45.85 1.09 -93.92
N GLY A 182 44.77 1.29 -94.69
CA GLY A 182 44.07 0.23 -95.41
C GLY A 182 43.47 -0.83 -94.46
N ALA A 183 42.60 -1.71 -94.98
CA ALA A 183 41.92 -2.75 -94.22
C ALA A 183 42.84 -3.90 -93.69
N LYS A 184 44.14 -3.64 -93.51
CA LYS A 184 45.15 -4.69 -93.28
C LYS A 184 46.17 -4.25 -92.21
N GLY A 185 45.70 -4.10 -90.97
CA GLY A 185 46.55 -3.65 -89.87
C GLY A 185 46.24 -4.19 -88.46
N CYS A 186 45.24 -5.05 -88.26
CA CYS A 186 44.94 -5.61 -86.93
C CYS A 186 45.04 -7.14 -86.93
N SER A 187 46.28 -7.65 -86.93
CA SER A 187 46.56 -9.01 -86.49
C SER A 187 47.15 -8.97 -85.08
N ALA A 188 46.39 -9.52 -84.13
CA ALA A 188 46.85 -10.05 -82.84
C ALA A 188 47.65 -9.09 -81.94
N ILE A 189 46.94 -8.21 -81.22
CA ILE A 189 47.44 -7.73 -79.93
C ILE A 189 47.42 -8.94 -78.99
N THR A 190 48.60 -9.35 -78.55
CA THR A 190 48.80 -10.51 -77.68
C THR A 190 48.27 -10.21 -76.26
N GLU A 191 47.18 -10.87 -75.89
CA GLU A 191 46.48 -10.83 -74.59
C GLU A 191 47.36 -11.13 -73.34
N GLY A 192 48.65 -11.38 -73.49
CA GLY A 192 49.58 -11.73 -72.41
C GLY A 192 50.56 -10.63 -71.99
N LEU A 193 50.57 -9.46 -72.63
CA LEU A 193 51.54 -8.39 -72.31
C LEU A 193 51.17 -7.64 -71.01
N PHE A 194 49.89 -7.43 -70.73
CA PHE A 194 49.43 -6.72 -69.53
C PHE A 194 49.73 -7.51 -68.24
N LEU A 195 49.55 -8.83 -68.27
CA LEU A 195 49.83 -9.70 -67.10
C LEU A 195 51.32 -9.77 -66.72
N ARG A 196 52.21 -9.30 -67.60
CA ARG A 196 53.67 -9.19 -67.33
C ARG A 196 54.11 -7.75 -67.08
N SER A 197 53.16 -6.81 -67.04
CA SER A 197 53.47 -5.40 -66.85
C SER A 197 53.69 -5.07 -65.38
N GLN A 198 54.36 -3.95 -65.13
CA GLN A 198 54.64 -3.47 -63.78
C GLN A 198 53.35 -3.09 -63.04
N GLU A 199 52.33 -2.67 -63.77
CA GLU A 199 51.00 -2.31 -63.26
C GLU A 199 50.24 -3.54 -62.74
N ALA A 200 50.31 -4.68 -63.44
CA ALA A 200 49.72 -5.93 -62.96
C ALA A 200 50.42 -6.43 -61.68
N ALA A 201 51.74 -6.32 -61.59
CA ALA A 201 52.48 -6.65 -60.38
C ALA A 201 52.12 -5.73 -59.20
N ALA A 202 51.95 -4.43 -59.45
CA ALA A 202 51.52 -3.47 -58.43
C ALA A 202 50.10 -3.77 -57.91
N ALA A 203 49.17 -4.16 -58.80
CA ALA A 203 47.82 -4.55 -58.42
C ALA A 203 47.82 -5.79 -57.52
N VAL A 204 48.62 -6.81 -57.84
CA VAL A 204 48.76 -8.02 -56.99
C VAL A 204 49.28 -7.67 -55.61
N HIS A 205 50.31 -6.81 -55.50
CA HIS A 205 50.85 -6.40 -54.20
C HIS A 205 49.83 -5.65 -53.33
N LEU A 206 49.00 -4.78 -53.94
CA LEU A 206 47.93 -4.10 -53.23
C LEU A 206 46.86 -5.08 -52.71
N PHE A 207 46.49 -6.08 -53.53
CA PHE A 207 45.57 -7.13 -53.09
C PHE A 207 46.15 -8.00 -51.97
N GLU A 208 47.44 -8.32 -52.02
CA GLU A 208 48.13 -9.04 -50.95
C GLU A 208 48.17 -8.23 -49.65
N GLU A 209 48.39 -6.92 -49.74
CA GLU A 209 48.40 -6.03 -48.58
C GLU A 209 47.00 -5.87 -47.96
N GLU A 210 45.96 -5.69 -48.77
CA GLU A 210 44.57 -5.62 -48.30
C GLU A 210 44.11 -6.96 -47.70
N ASN A 211 44.47 -8.10 -48.31
CA ASN A 211 44.20 -9.42 -47.74
C ASN A 211 44.89 -9.60 -46.38
N ARG A 212 46.13 -9.12 -46.23
CA ARG A 212 46.83 -9.17 -44.94
C ARG A 212 46.10 -8.35 -43.87
N ARG A 213 45.69 -7.12 -44.20
CA ARG A 213 44.92 -6.25 -43.29
C ARG A 213 43.57 -6.86 -42.92
N ALA A 214 42.88 -7.48 -43.87
CA ALA A 214 41.62 -8.18 -43.63
C ALA A 214 41.82 -9.38 -42.67
N GLN A 215 42.90 -10.14 -42.84
CA GLN A 215 43.23 -11.26 -41.97
C GLN A 215 43.53 -10.80 -40.53
N GLU A 216 44.31 -9.73 -40.36
CA GLU A 216 44.60 -9.15 -39.03
C GLU A 216 43.32 -8.68 -38.32
N LEU A 217 42.39 -8.07 -39.05
CA LEU A 217 41.09 -7.66 -38.51
C LEU A 217 40.26 -8.86 -38.05
N LEU A 218 40.23 -9.93 -38.83
CA LEU A 218 39.53 -11.18 -38.49
C LEU A 218 40.13 -11.80 -37.22
N ASP A 219 41.45 -11.90 -37.14
CA ASP A 219 42.14 -12.47 -35.97
C ASP A 219 41.89 -11.64 -34.71
N SER A 220 41.95 -10.31 -34.81
CA SER A 220 41.63 -9.39 -33.72
C SER A 220 40.17 -9.52 -33.26
N THR A 221 39.25 -9.71 -34.20
CA THR A 221 37.83 -9.90 -33.90
C THR A 221 37.57 -11.25 -33.23
N ALA A 222 38.24 -12.31 -33.69
CA ALA A 222 38.16 -13.65 -33.10
C ALA A 222 38.66 -13.64 -31.64
N GLN A 223 39.79 -12.98 -31.36
CA GLN A 223 40.30 -12.82 -29.99
C GLN A 223 39.32 -12.08 -29.07
N ARG A 224 38.71 -10.98 -29.55
CA ARG A 224 37.68 -10.25 -28.77
C ARG A 224 36.45 -11.13 -28.50
N HIS A 225 36.03 -11.92 -29.48
CA HIS A 225 34.91 -12.83 -29.32
C HIS A 225 35.19 -13.89 -28.24
N GLU A 226 36.38 -14.50 -28.27
CA GLU A 226 36.81 -15.47 -27.26
C GLU A 226 36.85 -14.87 -25.85
N GLN A 227 37.39 -13.66 -25.71
CA GLN A 227 37.40 -12.93 -24.43
C GLN A 227 35.99 -12.63 -23.91
N LEU A 228 35.07 -12.21 -24.78
CA LEU A 228 33.67 -11.97 -24.41
C LEU A 228 32.97 -13.27 -24.02
N GLN A 229 33.22 -14.36 -24.75
CA GLN A 229 32.67 -15.67 -24.46
C GLN A 229 33.11 -16.16 -23.07
N GLU A 230 34.38 -15.98 -22.71
CA GLU A 230 34.90 -16.35 -21.40
C GLU A 230 34.30 -15.49 -20.28
N LYS A 231 34.17 -14.17 -20.48
CA LYS A 231 33.47 -13.29 -19.53
C LYS A 231 32.01 -13.70 -19.33
N CYS A 232 31.30 -14.07 -20.39
CA CYS A 232 29.92 -14.56 -20.29
C CYS A 232 29.83 -15.83 -19.44
N LYS A 233 30.74 -16.80 -19.65
CA LYS A 233 30.80 -18.02 -18.82
C LYS A 233 31.05 -17.68 -17.34
N GLN A 234 31.99 -16.77 -17.05
CA GLN A 234 32.29 -16.33 -15.68
C GLN A 234 31.08 -15.67 -15.00
N LEU A 235 30.38 -14.78 -15.71
CA LEU A 235 29.19 -14.12 -15.19
C LEU A 235 28.06 -15.12 -14.95
N GLN A 236 27.89 -16.12 -15.82
CA GLN A 236 26.91 -17.19 -15.65
C GLN A 236 27.20 -18.03 -14.41
N GLN A 237 28.46 -18.39 -14.17
CA GLN A 237 28.88 -19.09 -12.95
C GLN A 237 28.68 -18.23 -11.70
N LYS A 238 28.95 -16.91 -11.77
CA LYS A 238 28.72 -15.99 -10.65
C LYS A 238 27.24 -15.85 -10.33
N LYS A 239 26.38 -15.75 -11.34
CA LYS A 239 24.93 -15.74 -11.19
C LYS A 239 24.43 -17.01 -10.49
N GLN A 240 24.95 -18.17 -10.89
CA GLN A 240 24.57 -19.45 -10.28
C GLN A 240 24.99 -19.52 -8.80
N ARG A 241 26.21 -19.09 -8.46
CA ARG A 241 26.67 -19.00 -7.07
C ARG A 241 25.80 -18.08 -6.21
N LEU A 242 25.48 -16.88 -6.70
CA LEU A 242 24.61 -15.95 -5.98
C LEU A 242 23.19 -16.49 -5.81
N LYS A 243 22.69 -17.26 -6.78
CA LYS A 243 21.40 -17.94 -6.67
C LYS A 243 21.41 -18.99 -5.55
N GLU A 244 22.46 -19.81 -5.49
CA GLU A 244 22.64 -20.81 -4.43
C GLU A 244 22.81 -20.15 -3.05
N GLU A 245 23.56 -19.05 -2.96
CA GLU A 245 23.68 -18.26 -1.73
C GLU A 245 22.31 -17.73 -1.26
N LEU A 246 21.50 -17.17 -2.16
CA LEU A 246 20.15 -16.70 -1.84
C LEU A 246 19.21 -17.83 -1.41
N GLU A 247 19.27 -18.99 -2.07
CA GLU A 247 18.50 -20.17 -1.65
C GLU A 247 18.94 -20.63 -0.25
N ASN A 248 20.25 -20.66 0.04
CA ASN A 248 20.78 -21.00 1.36
C ASN A 248 20.35 -20.00 2.44
N PHE A 249 20.38 -18.68 2.16
CA PHE A 249 19.85 -17.67 3.09
C PHE A 249 18.35 -17.80 3.28
N GLY A 250 17.60 -18.13 2.23
CA GLY A 250 16.16 -18.41 2.32
C GLY A 250 15.85 -19.60 3.24
N VAL A 251 16.60 -20.68 3.11
CA VAL A 251 16.49 -21.86 3.99
C VAL A 251 16.89 -21.52 5.43
N GLN A 252 17.92 -20.70 5.63
CA GLN A 252 18.37 -20.28 6.96
C GLN A 252 17.37 -19.36 7.67
N VAL A 253 16.66 -18.50 6.93
CA VAL A 253 15.57 -17.65 7.45
C VAL A 253 14.33 -18.47 7.80
N ILE A 254 14.00 -19.49 7.00
CA ILE A 254 12.89 -20.41 7.30
C ILE A 254 13.20 -21.27 8.55
N ALA A 255 14.44 -21.76 8.68
CA ALA A 255 14.88 -22.51 9.87
C ALA A 255 14.81 -21.65 11.15
N GLN A 256 15.25 -20.39 11.10
CA GLN A 256 15.15 -19.46 12.24
C GLN A 256 13.71 -19.04 12.57
N ALA A 257 12.79 -19.08 11.60
CA ALA A 257 11.37 -18.84 11.83
C ALA A 257 10.69 -20.05 12.51
N GLN A 258 11.13 -21.28 12.22
CA GLN A 258 10.63 -22.50 12.84
C GLN A 258 11.17 -22.70 14.27
N ASP A 259 12.45 -22.38 14.53
CA ASP A 259 13.03 -22.44 15.90
C ASP A 259 12.36 -21.46 16.88
N LYS A 260 11.73 -20.39 16.39
CA LYS A 260 10.93 -19.47 17.23
C LYS A 260 9.49 -19.91 17.44
N GLN A 261 9.02 -20.93 16.74
CA GLN A 261 7.65 -21.45 16.82
C GLN A 261 7.55 -22.78 17.58
N GLU A 262 8.67 -23.45 17.89
CA GLU A 262 8.72 -24.69 18.67
C GLU A 262 8.85 -24.53 20.20
N ASP A 263 8.85 -23.29 20.75
CA ASP A 263 8.85 -23.09 22.22
C ASP A 263 7.44 -23.08 22.84
N MET A 264 6.40 -23.42 22.06
CA MET A 264 4.99 -23.48 22.51
C MET A 264 4.20 -24.64 21.84
N ALA A 265 4.64 -25.90 21.94
CA ALA A 265 3.75 -27.04 21.70
C ALA A 265 4.22 -28.34 22.38
N SER A 266 3.45 -28.77 23.38
CA SER A 266 3.53 -30.07 24.06
C SER A 266 3.11 -31.22 23.11
N PRO A 267 3.75 -32.41 23.12
CA PRO A 267 3.45 -33.47 22.17
C PRO A 267 2.32 -34.39 22.68
N GLY A 268 1.25 -34.48 21.90
CA GLY A 268 0.17 -35.46 22.05
C GLY A 268 -0.07 -36.23 20.74
N GLU A 269 0.44 -37.45 20.72
CA GLU A 269 0.01 -38.69 20.04
C GLU A 269 -0.68 -38.70 18.64
N ALA A 270 -0.07 -39.54 17.80
CA ALA A 270 -0.65 -40.55 16.91
C ALA A 270 -1.35 -40.13 15.59
N SER A 271 -0.79 -40.60 14.46
CA SER A 271 -1.33 -41.77 13.72
C SER A 271 -1.11 -41.66 12.19
N GLN A 272 -0.32 -42.63 11.67
CA GLN A 272 -0.53 -43.40 10.43
C GLN A 272 -0.49 -42.75 9.02
N ARG A 273 0.54 -43.18 8.27
CA ARG A 273 0.49 -44.04 7.05
C ARG A 273 0.30 -43.39 5.64
N GLY A 274 1.26 -43.69 4.74
CA GLY A 274 1.14 -43.84 3.27
C GLY A 274 1.66 -42.65 2.44
N GLU A 275 2.84 -42.71 1.80
CA GLU A 275 3.10 -43.22 0.43
C GLU A 275 2.15 -42.56 -0.62
N THR A 276 2.57 -41.79 -1.64
CA THR A 276 3.60 -42.01 -2.69
C THR A 276 3.86 -40.73 -3.54
N LEU A 277 5.10 -40.55 -4.03
CA LEU A 277 5.45 -39.85 -5.30
C LEU A 277 5.13 -40.78 -6.50
N PRO A 278 5.13 -40.38 -7.81
CA PRO A 278 5.92 -39.31 -8.45
C PRO A 278 5.16 -38.48 -9.54
N THR A 279 5.63 -37.26 -9.85
CA THR A 279 6.34 -36.88 -11.10
C THR A 279 5.77 -37.47 -12.39
N GLU A 280 5.29 -36.60 -13.29
CA GLU A 280 5.65 -36.52 -14.72
C GLU A 280 4.86 -35.39 -15.42
N LEU A 281 5.58 -34.47 -16.04
CA LEU A 281 5.14 -33.63 -17.18
C LEU A 281 5.38 -34.45 -18.46
N PRO A 282 4.60 -34.30 -19.55
CA PRO A 282 5.02 -33.32 -20.57
C PRO A 282 3.92 -32.67 -21.44
N ARG A 283 4.13 -31.38 -21.73
CA ARG A 283 4.29 -30.71 -23.04
C ARG A 283 3.22 -30.83 -24.16
N ALA A 284 2.72 -29.64 -24.52
CA ALA A 284 2.36 -29.07 -25.85
C ALA A 284 1.11 -29.52 -26.62
N ALA A 285 0.30 -28.56 -27.06
CA ALA A 285 0.27 -28.08 -28.46
C ALA A 285 -0.73 -26.91 -28.66
N HIS A 286 -0.48 -26.16 -29.75
CA HIS A 286 -1.19 -25.03 -30.37
C HIS A 286 -2.73 -25.24 -30.52
N GLN A 287 -3.61 -24.25 -30.76
CA GLN A 287 -3.71 -23.43 -31.98
C GLN A 287 -4.97 -22.53 -31.95
N ALA A 288 -4.84 -21.34 -32.55
CA ALA A 288 -5.80 -20.58 -33.37
C ALA A 288 -7.24 -20.27 -32.91
N GLY A 289 -7.53 -18.96 -32.83
CA GLY A 289 -8.34 -18.32 -33.88
C GLY A 289 -9.77 -17.89 -33.53
N PRO A 290 -10.29 -16.83 -34.18
CA PRO A 290 -11.12 -15.80 -33.56
C PRO A 290 -12.58 -15.82 -34.04
N ASP A 291 -13.46 -15.05 -33.40
CA ASP A 291 -14.59 -14.45 -34.12
C ASP A 291 -15.09 -13.16 -33.45
N THR A 292 -15.10 -12.13 -34.30
CA THR A 292 -15.76 -10.83 -34.18
C THR A 292 -17.27 -11.02 -34.38
N VAL A 293 -18.13 -10.12 -33.88
CA VAL A 293 -19.30 -9.57 -34.63
C VAL A 293 -20.24 -8.70 -33.77
N LEU A 294 -20.53 -7.49 -34.31
CA LEU A 294 -21.74 -6.61 -34.21
C LEU A 294 -22.26 -6.22 -32.79
N GLY A 295 -22.38 -4.95 -32.39
CA GLY A 295 -22.78 -3.75 -33.12
C GLY A 295 -24.24 -3.38 -32.76
N LYS A 296 -24.47 -2.20 -32.14
CA LYS A 296 -25.69 -1.36 -32.28
C LYS A 296 -25.62 -0.07 -31.42
N GLU A 297 -25.46 1.06 -32.10
CA GLU A 297 -25.92 2.40 -31.68
C GLU A 297 -27.40 2.57 -32.12
N ALA A 298 -28.33 3.10 -31.31
CA ALA A 298 -28.83 4.51 -31.23
C ALA A 298 -30.41 4.48 -31.22
N PRO A 299 -31.18 5.59 -31.14
CA PRO A 299 -31.25 6.74 -30.21
C PRO A 299 -32.73 6.99 -29.69
N PRO A 300 -33.30 8.22 -29.58
CA PRO A 300 -33.50 8.99 -28.32
C PRO A 300 -34.98 9.45 -28.02
N CYS A 301 -35.13 10.32 -27.00
CA CYS A 301 -36.25 11.27 -26.71
C CYS A 301 -37.44 10.78 -25.85
N PRO A 302 -38.31 11.67 -25.28
CA PRO A 302 -38.15 13.08 -24.88
C PRO A 302 -38.77 13.43 -23.48
N GLY A 303 -38.52 14.66 -22.98
CA GLY A 303 -39.63 15.51 -22.51
C GLY A 303 -39.70 15.96 -21.03
N ALA A 304 -39.65 17.28 -20.90
CA ALA A 304 -40.58 18.13 -20.13
C ALA A 304 -40.25 18.59 -18.68
N CYS A 305 -40.35 19.92 -18.57
CA CYS A 305 -40.32 20.80 -17.40
C CYS A 305 -41.25 20.39 -16.25
N ALA A 306 -40.82 20.73 -15.02
CA ALA A 306 -41.75 21.14 -13.97
C ALA A 306 -41.08 22.18 -13.06
N MET A 307 -41.54 23.44 -13.20
CA MET A 307 -41.44 24.48 -12.19
C MET A 307 -42.46 24.19 -11.08
N GLY A 308 -42.09 24.35 -9.81
CA GLY A 308 -43.04 24.18 -8.71
C GLY A 308 -42.49 24.56 -7.34
N PHE A 309 -42.94 25.71 -6.83
CA PHE A 309 -42.69 26.31 -5.51
C PHE A 309 -43.35 25.56 -4.33
N ARG A 310 -42.73 25.76 -3.15
CA ARG A 310 -43.23 25.80 -1.74
C ARG A 310 -42.31 24.95 -0.85
N LYS A 311 -41.78 25.38 0.29
CA LYS A 311 -42.00 26.51 1.20
C LYS A 311 -40.66 26.84 1.86
#